data_AF-A0A1B6G8R2-F1
#
_entry.id   AF-A0A1B6G8R2-F1
#
_cell.length_a   1.000
_cell.length_b   1.000
_cell.length_c   1.000
_cell.angle_alpha   90.00
_cell.angle_beta   90.00
_cell.angle_gamma   90.00
#
_symmetry.space_group_name_H-M   'P 1'
#
loop_
_entity.id
_entity.type
_entity.pdbx_description
1 polymer ?
#
loop_
_entity_poly.entity_id
_entity_poly.type
_entity_poly.pdbx_seq_one_letter_code
_entity_poly.pdbx_strand_id
1 'polypeptide(L)'
;YKKNLKALYLVHPTNFIRIIWKIFRAVISVKFGRKMMYVNCLNELSQYLNLDQISIPQPVLEHDERLMAKNSRFSSSSAAAPSPPHTPAPTPLPTQQFGVSLQFIKENHQGEVIPPLVRQCVEFLSSPDALETEGLFRRSANVSVVKELQAKVNQGLPIEFNGDVHIAAVLLKTFLRELEEPIMTFDLYDEITQFQSISKDERPRHVKILILEKLPEDNYQVLKYIVRFLSKVMDRCDLNKMTSFNLAVVFGPNLVWSQSGQLSLSAIAPINMFTDFVLVHHDQIFII
;
A
#
# COMPACT_ATOMS: atom_id res chain seq x y z
N TYR A 1 24.11 -26.39 19.00
CA TYR A 1 24.82 -25.10 19.17
C TYR A 1 23.89 -24.10 19.87
N LYS A 2 23.93 -24.00 21.21
CA LYS A 2 23.16 -22.96 21.94
C LYS A 2 23.88 -21.62 21.74
N LYS A 3 23.53 -20.88 20.69
CA LYS A 3 24.01 -19.51 20.53
C LYS A 3 23.34 -18.64 21.59
N ASN A 4 24.11 -18.20 22.58
CA ASN A 4 23.70 -17.20 23.56
C ASN A 4 23.58 -15.83 22.88
N LEU A 5 22.57 -15.66 22.03
CA LEU A 5 22.24 -14.39 21.41
C LEU A 5 22.00 -13.37 22.54
N LYS A 6 22.80 -12.32 22.61
CA LYS A 6 22.67 -11.27 23.62
C LYS A 6 21.65 -10.22 23.19
N ALA A 7 21.76 -9.75 21.95
CA ALA A 7 20.82 -8.83 21.32
C ALA A 7 20.77 -9.09 19.80
N LEU A 8 19.64 -8.74 19.18
CA LEU A 8 19.40 -8.75 17.74
C LEU A 8 18.89 -7.36 17.35
N TYR A 9 19.70 -6.62 16.62
CA TYR A 9 19.36 -5.29 16.13
C TYR A 9 18.85 -5.38 14.70
N LEU A 10 17.65 -4.87 14.48
CA LEU A 10 17.06 -4.73 13.15
C LEU A 10 17.14 -3.27 12.73
N VAL A 11 17.93 -3.03 11.68
CA VAL A 11 18.21 -1.70 11.12
C VAL A 11 17.25 -1.43 9.96
N HIS A 12 16.68 -0.23 9.89
CA HIS A 12 15.68 0.17 8.89
C HIS A 12 14.49 -0.80 8.77
N PRO A 13 13.83 -1.18 9.88
CA PRO A 13 12.69 -2.08 9.78
C PRO A 13 11.56 -1.40 9.03
N THR A 14 11.25 -1.91 7.83
CA THR A 14 10.09 -1.48 7.05
C THR A 14 8.81 -1.74 7.84
N ASN A 15 7.75 -0.98 7.54
CA ASN A 15 6.47 -1.12 8.25
C ASN A 15 5.94 -2.57 8.16
N PHE A 16 6.18 -3.24 7.03
CA PHE A 16 5.91 -4.67 6.87
C PHE A 16 6.65 -5.55 7.88
N ILE A 17 7.96 -5.34 8.08
CA ILE A 17 8.74 -6.13 9.04
C ILE A 17 8.31 -5.83 10.49
N ARG A 18 7.93 -4.58 10.81
CA ARG A 18 7.37 -4.21 12.12
C ARG A 18 6.00 -4.87 12.37
N ILE A 19 5.16 -4.97 11.34
CA ILE A 19 3.83 -5.59 11.39
C ILE A 19 3.96 -7.11 11.57
N ILE A 20 4.80 -7.75 10.75
CA ILE A 20 5.16 -9.17 10.91
C ILE A 20 5.60 -9.43 12.34
N TRP A 21 6.48 -8.58 12.89
CA TRP A 21 6.94 -8.74 14.26
C TRP A 21 5.85 -8.62 15.32
N LYS A 22 4.89 -7.70 15.15
CA LYS A 22 3.76 -7.58 16.08
C LYS A 22 2.88 -8.82 16.09
N ILE A 23 2.73 -9.49 14.95
CA ILE A 23 1.97 -10.75 14.80
C ILE A 23 2.72 -11.93 15.42
N PHE A 24 4.03 -12.04 15.17
CA PHE A 24 4.86 -13.13 15.72
C PHE A 24 5.17 -12.99 17.22
N ARG A 25 4.82 -11.85 17.86
CA ARG A 25 4.99 -11.65 19.31
C ARG A 25 4.27 -12.71 20.15
N ALA A 26 3.18 -13.30 19.64
CA ALA A 26 2.45 -14.39 20.31
C ALA A 26 3.15 -15.77 20.19
N VAL A 27 4.05 -15.94 19.21
CA VAL A 27 4.70 -17.23 18.88
C VAL A 27 6.14 -17.27 19.41
N ILE A 28 6.73 -16.11 19.70
CA ILE A 28 8.15 -15.97 20.02
C ILE A 28 8.33 -15.84 21.53
N SER A 29 9.27 -16.60 22.08
CA SER A 29 9.46 -16.65 23.53
C SER A 29 9.73 -15.24 24.09
N VAL A 30 9.14 -14.95 25.25
CA VAL A 30 9.33 -13.68 25.97
C VAL A 30 10.83 -13.37 26.17
N LYS A 31 11.65 -14.40 26.39
CA LYS A 31 13.11 -14.28 26.56
C LYS A 31 13.83 -13.87 25.27
N PHE A 32 13.32 -14.26 24.10
CA PHE A 32 13.87 -13.84 22.81
C PHE A 32 13.36 -12.45 22.40
N GLY A 33 12.07 -12.16 22.62
CA GLY A 33 11.51 -10.84 22.31
C GLY A 33 12.22 -9.70 23.05
N ARG A 34 12.65 -9.92 24.30
CA ARG A 34 13.43 -8.93 25.08
C ARG A 34 14.82 -8.62 24.52
N LYS A 35 15.33 -9.45 23.61
CA LYS A 35 16.65 -9.29 23.00
C LYS A 35 16.58 -8.58 21.65
N MET A 36 15.38 -8.27 21.18
CA MET A 36 15.18 -7.61 19.91
C MET A 36 15.13 -6.11 20.08
N MET A 37 15.93 -5.42 19.28
CA MET A 37 16.02 -3.97 19.30
C MET A 37 15.83 -3.45 17.87
N TYR A 38 15.06 -2.38 17.72
CA TYR A 38 14.88 -1.70 16.45
C TYR A 38 15.70 -0.43 16.44
N VAL A 39 16.42 -0.20 15.37
CA VAL A 39 17.13 1.06 15.13
C VAL A 39 16.75 1.58 13.76
N ASN A 40 16.46 2.87 13.69
CA ASN A 40 15.95 3.50 12.48
C ASN A 40 17.07 3.93 11.55
N CYS A 41 18.30 4.03 12.07
CA CYS A 41 19.49 4.41 11.34
C CYS A 41 20.77 3.77 11.89
N LEU A 42 21.85 3.80 11.11
CA LEU A 42 23.15 3.22 11.51
C LEU A 42 23.83 4.02 12.63
N ASN A 43 23.55 5.32 12.75
CA ASN A 43 24.04 6.12 13.87
C ASN A 43 23.41 5.71 15.22
N GLU A 44 22.16 5.23 15.23
CA GLU A 44 21.59 4.62 16.43
C GLU A 44 22.24 3.26 16.72
N LEU A 45 22.58 2.49 15.68
CA LEU A 45 23.25 1.19 15.83
C LEU A 45 24.66 1.33 16.43
N SER A 46 25.41 2.36 16.03
CA SER A 46 26.80 2.60 16.50
C SER A 46 26.89 2.83 18.01
N GLN A 47 25.80 3.28 18.64
CA GLN A 47 25.72 3.44 20.10
C GLN A 47 25.71 2.11 20.85
N TYR A 48 25.36 1.00 20.16
CA TYR A 48 25.27 -0.33 20.76
C TYR A 48 26.35 -1.29 20.26
N LEU A 49 26.93 -1.05 19.08
CA LEU A 49 27.90 -1.92 18.43
C LEU A 49 29.01 -1.10 17.76
N ASN A 50 30.25 -1.58 17.83
CA ASN A 50 31.35 -0.98 17.07
C ASN A 50 31.23 -1.39 15.59
N LEU A 51 30.85 -0.43 14.73
CA LEU A 51 30.58 -0.69 13.31
C LEU A 51 31.85 -1.00 12.51
N ASP A 52 33.04 -0.60 12.97
CA ASP A 52 34.31 -0.86 12.26
C ASP A 52 34.68 -2.35 12.23
N GLN A 53 34.11 -3.15 13.15
CA GLN A 53 34.31 -4.60 13.22
C GLN A 53 33.27 -5.39 12.42
N ILE A 54 32.31 -4.70 11.77
CA ILE A 54 31.18 -5.31 11.07
C ILE A 54 31.20 -4.86 9.62
N SER A 55 31.31 -5.79 8.68
CA SER A 55 31.21 -5.47 7.25
C SER A 55 29.76 -5.16 6.88
N ILE A 56 29.39 -3.88 6.88
CA ILE A 56 28.06 -3.41 6.46
C ILE A 56 28.03 -3.34 4.92
N PRO A 57 27.07 -4.00 4.25
CA PRO A 57 26.95 -3.91 2.80
C PRO A 57 26.70 -2.49 2.32
N GLN A 58 27.37 -2.07 1.24
CA GLN A 58 27.21 -0.74 0.62
C GLN A 58 25.75 -0.32 0.37
N PRO A 59 24.85 -1.21 -0.11
CA PRO A 59 23.43 -0.83 -0.30
C PRO A 59 22.72 -0.37 0.98
N VAL A 60 23.19 -0.82 2.16
CA VAL A 60 22.62 -0.41 3.45
C VAL A 60 23.12 0.97 3.87
N LEU A 61 24.40 1.26 3.62
CA LEU A 61 24.99 2.58 3.87
C LEU A 61 24.32 3.65 2.99
N GLU A 62 24.16 3.38 1.71
CA GLU A 62 23.46 4.28 0.78
C GLU A 62 22.00 4.50 1.19
N HIS A 63 21.34 3.48 1.73
CA HIS A 63 19.96 3.59 2.19
C HIS A 63 19.84 4.44 3.46
N ASP A 64 20.75 4.27 4.41
CA ASP A 64 20.83 5.06 5.64
C ASP A 64 21.06 6.54 5.35
N GLU A 65 22.01 6.86 4.47
CA GLU A 65 22.28 8.24 4.04
C GLU A 65 21.06 8.89 3.37
N ARG A 66 20.36 8.16 2.50
CA ARG A 66 19.13 8.65 1.86
C ARG A 66 18.01 8.94 2.88
N LEU A 67 17.91 8.15 3.95
CA LEU A 67 16.92 8.36 5.00
C LEU A 67 17.29 9.55 5.91
N MET A 68 18.56 9.69 6.29
CA MET A 68 19.01 10.84 7.10
C MET A 68 18.91 12.16 6.35
N ALA A 69 19.23 12.19 5.06
CA ALA A 69 19.10 13.37 4.22
C ALA A 69 17.65 13.86 4.08
N LYS A 70 16.66 12.95 4.15
CA LYS A 70 15.24 13.29 4.14
C LYS A 70 14.76 13.87 5.48
N ASN A 71 15.28 13.39 6.61
CA ASN A 71 14.91 13.89 7.95
C ASN A 71 15.57 15.23 8.32
N SER A 72 16.75 15.55 7.77
CA SER A 72 17.44 16.81 8.05
C SER A 72 16.76 18.06 7.46
N ARG A 73 15.80 17.91 6.53
CA ARG A 73 15.12 19.05 5.88
C ARG A 73 14.04 19.74 6.74
N PHE A 74 13.79 19.25 7.96
CA PHE A 74 12.80 19.84 8.88
C PHE A 74 13.42 20.60 10.06
N SER A 75 14.73 20.89 10.04
CA SER A 75 15.40 21.65 11.10
C SER A 75 16.41 22.64 10.51
N SER A 76 16.20 23.92 10.82
CA SER A 76 17.10 25.09 10.68
C SER A 76 17.20 25.82 9.34
N SER A 77 16.68 27.04 9.36
CA SER A 77 17.19 28.22 8.67
C SER A 77 18.54 28.65 9.25
N SER A 78 19.58 28.82 8.39
CA SER A 78 20.69 29.80 8.45
C SER A 78 22.02 29.25 7.87
N ALA A 79 22.63 30.05 7.00
CA ALA A 79 24.03 30.07 6.55
C ALA A 79 24.54 29.00 5.55
N ALA A 80 24.93 29.52 4.39
CA ALA A 80 25.36 28.83 3.17
C ALA A 80 26.71 28.08 3.28
N ALA A 81 26.75 26.92 2.61
CA ALA A 81 27.92 26.39 1.92
C ALA A 81 27.44 25.77 0.59
N PRO A 82 28.20 25.88 -0.51
CA PRO A 82 27.73 25.47 -1.83
C PRO A 82 27.63 23.94 -1.90
N SER A 83 26.41 23.44 -1.98
CA SER A 83 26.12 22.03 -2.19
C SER A 83 26.52 21.58 -3.62
N PRO A 84 27.03 20.36 -3.79
CA PRO A 84 27.27 19.77 -5.10
C PRO A 84 25.95 19.67 -5.89
N PRO A 85 26.00 19.66 -7.23
CA PRO A 85 24.80 19.79 -8.06
C PRO A 85 23.77 18.71 -7.71
N HIS A 86 22.59 19.17 -7.28
CA HIS A 86 21.40 18.35 -7.10
C HIS A 86 21.13 17.60 -8.41
N THR A 87 21.36 16.29 -8.42
CA THR A 87 20.77 15.43 -9.44
C THR A 87 19.26 15.52 -9.24
N PRO A 88 18.46 15.99 -10.22
CA PRO A 88 17.02 15.98 -10.10
C PRO A 88 16.54 14.55 -9.85
N ALA A 89 15.49 14.39 -9.04
CA ALA A 89 14.82 13.10 -8.93
C ALA A 89 14.51 12.60 -10.35
N PRO A 90 14.80 11.33 -10.67
CA PRO A 90 14.59 10.83 -12.03
C PRO A 90 13.15 11.08 -12.42
N THR A 91 12.97 11.82 -13.52
CA THR A 91 11.67 12.13 -14.10
C THR A 91 10.92 10.81 -14.35
N PRO A 92 9.65 10.67 -13.96
CA PRO A 92 8.89 9.46 -14.25
C PRO A 92 8.88 9.21 -15.75
N LEU A 93 9.02 7.94 -16.14
CA LEU A 93 8.87 7.53 -17.54
C LEU A 93 7.45 7.88 -18.01
N PRO A 94 7.24 8.24 -19.29
CA PRO A 94 5.89 8.43 -19.82
C PRO A 94 4.99 7.20 -19.61
N THR A 95 5.59 6.01 -19.58
CA THR A 95 4.89 4.72 -19.36
C THR A 95 4.77 4.32 -17.89
N GLN A 96 5.23 5.14 -16.95
CA GLN A 96 5.18 4.85 -15.51
C GLN A 96 3.73 4.69 -15.05
N GLN A 97 3.46 3.63 -14.27
CA GLN A 97 2.11 3.33 -13.72
C GLN A 97 2.10 3.32 -12.19
N PHE A 98 3.21 2.96 -11.52
CA PHE A 98 3.31 2.95 -10.06
C PHE A 98 3.98 4.24 -9.55
N GLY A 99 3.61 4.72 -8.37
CA GLY A 99 4.29 5.88 -7.76
C GLY A 99 3.92 7.24 -8.37
N VAL A 100 2.85 7.31 -9.15
CA VAL A 100 2.41 8.51 -9.89
C VAL A 100 0.92 8.75 -9.69
N SER A 101 0.45 9.97 -9.99
CA SER A 101 -0.97 10.31 -9.93
C SER A 101 -1.79 9.67 -11.07
N LEU A 102 -3.10 9.51 -10.85
CA LEU A 102 -4.01 9.07 -11.90
C LEU A 102 -4.04 10.03 -13.10
N GLN A 103 -3.95 11.34 -12.83
CA GLN A 103 -3.89 12.37 -13.86
C GLN A 103 -2.68 12.16 -14.78
N PHE A 104 -1.49 11.89 -14.21
CA PHE A 104 -0.29 11.58 -15.00
C PHE A 104 -0.49 10.36 -15.90
N ILE A 105 -1.05 9.28 -15.36
CA ILE A 105 -1.28 8.05 -16.13
C ILE A 105 -2.23 8.32 -17.30
N LYS A 106 -3.35 9.02 -17.03
CA LYS A 106 -4.36 9.39 -18.02
C LYS A 106 -3.79 10.24 -19.14
N GLU A 107 -3.01 11.28 -18.82
CA GLU A 107 -2.37 12.15 -19.82
C GLU A 107 -1.39 11.39 -20.73
N ASN A 108 -0.68 10.40 -20.18
CA ASN A 108 0.27 9.60 -20.95
C ASN A 108 -0.37 8.37 -21.64
N HIS A 109 -1.66 8.10 -21.40
CA HIS A 109 -2.40 6.97 -21.98
C HIS A 109 -3.67 7.44 -22.68
N GLN A 110 -3.52 8.41 -23.60
CA GLN A 110 -4.58 8.85 -24.52
C GLN A 110 -5.85 9.39 -23.83
N GLY A 111 -5.75 9.83 -22.58
CA GLY A 111 -6.91 10.30 -21.81
C GLY A 111 -7.77 9.17 -21.23
N GLU A 112 -7.33 7.91 -21.29
CA GLU A 112 -8.04 6.80 -20.65
C GLU A 112 -8.04 6.95 -19.12
N VAL A 113 -9.25 6.97 -18.53
CA VAL A 113 -9.43 7.14 -17.09
C VAL A 113 -9.05 5.89 -16.30
N ILE A 114 -9.26 4.70 -16.86
CA ILE A 114 -8.90 3.44 -16.21
C ILE A 114 -7.44 3.08 -16.56
N PRO A 115 -6.52 3.03 -15.58
CA PRO A 115 -5.12 2.69 -15.84
C PRO A 115 -4.97 1.33 -16.53
N PRO A 116 -4.10 1.20 -17.54
CA PRO A 116 -3.88 -0.06 -18.26
C PRO A 116 -3.61 -1.26 -17.36
N LEU A 117 -2.77 -1.08 -16.32
CA LEU A 117 -2.49 -2.14 -15.36
C LEU A 117 -3.75 -2.59 -14.60
N VAL A 118 -4.60 -1.64 -14.17
CA VAL A 118 -5.84 -1.94 -13.45
C VAL A 118 -6.77 -2.75 -14.34
N ARG A 119 -6.95 -2.32 -15.59
CA ARG A 119 -7.73 -3.04 -16.60
C ARG A 119 -7.21 -4.46 -16.79
N GLN A 120 -5.91 -4.61 -17.03
CA GLN A 120 -5.29 -5.92 -17.28
C GLN A 120 -5.42 -6.88 -16.08
N CYS A 121 -5.22 -6.38 -14.85
CA CYS A 121 -5.41 -7.18 -13.65
C CYS A 121 -6.87 -7.60 -13.47
N VAL A 122 -7.82 -6.67 -13.64
CA VAL A 122 -9.25 -6.94 -13.47
C VAL A 122 -9.75 -7.92 -14.53
N GLU A 123 -9.34 -7.78 -15.79
CA GLU A 123 -9.70 -8.69 -16.87
C GLU A 123 -9.23 -10.13 -16.59
N PHE A 124 -7.96 -10.30 -16.22
CA PHE A 124 -7.40 -11.60 -15.88
C PHE A 124 -8.10 -12.24 -14.66
N LEU A 125 -8.31 -11.45 -13.61
CA LEU A 125 -8.95 -11.91 -12.37
C LEU A 125 -10.46 -12.13 -12.50
N SER A 126 -11.09 -11.62 -13.56
CA SER A 126 -12.53 -11.82 -13.82
C SER A 126 -12.85 -13.17 -14.45
N SER A 127 -11.84 -13.99 -14.78
CA SER A 127 -12.05 -15.35 -15.26
C SER A 127 -12.70 -16.22 -14.17
N PRO A 128 -13.57 -17.19 -14.52
CA PRO A 128 -14.24 -18.04 -13.52
C PRO A 128 -13.26 -18.73 -12.55
N ASP A 129 -12.19 -19.33 -13.07
CA ASP A 129 -11.18 -20.03 -12.26
C ASP A 129 -10.48 -19.08 -11.26
N ALA A 130 -10.19 -17.85 -11.68
CA ALA A 130 -9.58 -16.85 -10.81
C ALA A 130 -10.54 -16.39 -9.71
N LEU A 131 -11.81 -16.14 -10.06
CA LEU A 131 -12.84 -15.73 -9.10
C LEU A 131 -13.15 -16.78 -8.04
N GLU A 132 -12.92 -18.06 -8.34
CA GLU A 132 -13.16 -19.18 -7.41
C GLU A 132 -11.92 -19.56 -6.59
N THR A 133 -10.77 -18.91 -6.84
CA THR A 133 -9.53 -19.20 -6.11
C THR A 133 -9.64 -18.84 -4.63
N GLU A 134 -9.45 -19.82 -3.75
CA GLU A 134 -9.43 -19.63 -2.30
C GLU A 134 -8.40 -18.57 -1.86
N GLY A 135 -8.86 -17.58 -1.10
CA GLY A 135 -8.02 -16.53 -0.54
C GLY A 135 -7.52 -15.53 -1.59
N LEU A 136 -8.25 -15.33 -2.69
CA LEU A 136 -8.01 -14.25 -3.64
C LEU A 136 -7.83 -12.90 -2.90
N PHE A 137 -6.85 -12.08 -3.28
CA PHE A 137 -6.41 -10.88 -2.54
C PHE A 137 -5.86 -11.07 -1.12
N ARG A 138 -6.10 -12.20 -0.44
CA ARG A 138 -5.56 -12.46 0.90
C ARG A 138 -4.16 -13.06 0.87
N ARG A 139 -3.90 -13.98 -0.06
CA ARG A 139 -2.61 -14.68 -0.16
C ARG A 139 -1.53 -13.79 -0.77
N SER A 140 -0.30 -14.02 -0.33
CA SER A 140 0.90 -13.33 -0.86
C SER A 140 1.37 -13.98 -2.16
N ALA A 141 1.99 -13.18 -3.02
CA ALA A 141 2.70 -13.63 -4.21
C ALA A 141 4.22 -13.54 -4.01
N ASN A 142 4.99 -14.12 -4.94
CA ASN A 142 6.44 -14.01 -4.92
C ASN A 142 6.88 -12.54 -5.10
N VAL A 143 7.51 -11.97 -4.07
CA VAL A 143 7.90 -10.56 -4.03
C VAL A 143 8.88 -10.20 -5.15
N SER A 144 9.80 -11.09 -5.51
CA SER A 144 10.76 -10.84 -6.59
C SER A 144 10.06 -10.73 -7.93
N VAL A 145 9.10 -11.62 -8.20
CA VAL A 145 8.31 -11.59 -9.45
C VAL A 145 7.43 -10.34 -9.49
N VAL A 146 6.78 -9.99 -8.39
CA VAL A 146 5.97 -8.75 -8.30
C VAL A 146 6.82 -7.50 -8.56
N LYS A 147 8.07 -7.45 -8.06
CA LYS A 147 8.99 -6.34 -8.35
C LYS A 147 9.45 -6.30 -9.81
N GLU A 148 9.74 -7.45 -10.39
CA GLU A 148 10.10 -7.56 -11.81
C GLU A 148 8.95 -7.08 -12.70
N LEU A 149 7.73 -7.52 -12.43
CA LEU A 149 6.55 -7.12 -13.19
C LEU A 149 6.24 -5.63 -13.02
N GLN A 150 6.39 -5.07 -11.81
CA GLN A 150 6.29 -3.61 -11.62
C GLN A 150 7.27 -2.84 -12.49
N ALA A 151 8.53 -3.30 -12.57
CA ALA A 151 9.54 -2.67 -13.42
C ALA A 151 9.17 -2.75 -14.90
N LYS A 152 8.67 -3.90 -15.36
CA LYS A 152 8.17 -4.08 -16.74
C LYS A 152 6.99 -3.16 -17.06
N VAL A 153 5.99 -3.11 -16.17
CA VAL A 153 4.82 -2.23 -16.32
C VAL A 153 5.24 -0.77 -16.41
N ASN A 154 6.13 -0.31 -15.53
CA ASN A 154 6.62 1.07 -15.54
C ASN A 154 7.41 1.44 -16.79
N GLN A 155 7.99 0.46 -17.47
CA GLN A 155 8.66 0.63 -18.77
C GLN A 155 7.68 0.55 -19.94
N GLY A 156 6.40 0.25 -19.70
CA GLY A 156 5.40 0.01 -20.75
C GLY A 156 5.59 -1.33 -21.48
N LEU A 157 6.34 -2.25 -20.88
CA LEU A 157 6.55 -3.59 -21.43
C LEU A 157 5.33 -4.47 -21.15
N PRO A 158 4.99 -5.39 -22.07
CA PRO A 158 3.93 -6.36 -21.83
C PRO A 158 4.27 -7.24 -20.62
N ILE A 159 3.26 -7.50 -19.80
CA ILE A 159 3.35 -8.45 -18.69
C ILE A 159 2.40 -9.62 -18.90
N GLU A 160 2.82 -10.76 -18.36
CA GLU A 160 2.03 -11.99 -18.29
C GLU A 160 1.98 -12.46 -16.84
N PHE A 161 0.80 -12.88 -16.39
CA PHE A 161 0.61 -13.38 -15.03
C PHE A 161 0.95 -14.87 -14.90
N ASN A 162 1.19 -15.58 -16.01
CA ASN A 162 1.54 -17.01 -16.06
C ASN A 162 0.56 -17.91 -15.28
N GLY A 163 -0.73 -17.57 -15.29
CA GLY A 163 -1.76 -18.29 -14.54
C GLY A 163 -1.76 -18.04 -13.02
N ASP A 164 -0.83 -17.23 -12.49
CA ASP A 164 -0.78 -16.92 -11.06
C ASP A 164 -1.72 -15.73 -10.73
N VAL A 165 -2.91 -16.10 -10.27
CA VAL A 165 -3.96 -15.19 -9.79
C VAL A 165 -3.51 -14.32 -8.60
N HIS A 166 -2.60 -14.81 -7.76
CA HIS A 166 -2.12 -14.04 -6.62
C HIS A 166 -1.15 -12.93 -7.05
N ILE A 167 -0.40 -13.12 -8.13
CA ILE A 167 0.44 -12.05 -8.71
C ILE A 167 -0.43 -10.87 -9.17
N ALA A 168 -1.45 -11.14 -10.00
CA ALA A 168 -2.36 -10.08 -10.47
C ALA A 168 -3.08 -9.40 -9.30
N ALA A 169 -3.54 -10.18 -8.32
CA ALA A 169 -4.20 -9.65 -7.12
C ALA A 169 -3.27 -8.76 -6.28
N VAL A 170 -2.00 -9.12 -6.14
CA VAL A 170 -1.00 -8.31 -5.42
C VAL A 170 -0.64 -7.06 -6.22
N LEU A 171 -0.50 -7.14 -7.54
CA LEU A 171 -0.21 -5.98 -8.39
C LEU A 171 -1.34 -4.95 -8.33
N LEU A 172 -2.60 -5.37 -8.41
CA LEU A 172 -3.75 -4.45 -8.31
C LEU A 172 -3.77 -3.70 -6.97
N LYS A 173 -3.56 -4.41 -5.84
CA LYS A 173 -3.46 -3.78 -4.52
C LYS A 173 -2.24 -2.87 -4.40
N THR A 174 -1.14 -3.23 -5.06
CA THR A 174 0.10 -2.47 -5.02
C THR A 174 -0.02 -1.19 -5.82
N PHE A 175 -0.67 -1.23 -6.97
CA PHE A 175 -1.01 -0.05 -7.76
C PHE A 175 -1.77 0.96 -6.90
N LEU A 176 -2.86 0.52 -6.28
CA LEU A 176 -3.68 1.36 -5.42
C LEU A 176 -2.87 1.98 -4.27
N ARG A 177 -2.02 1.20 -3.60
CA ARG A 177 -1.22 1.66 -2.45
C ARG A 177 -0.10 2.62 -2.81
N GLU A 178 0.42 2.51 -4.03
CA GLU A 178 1.58 3.28 -4.50
C GLU A 178 1.17 4.47 -5.37
N LEU A 179 -0.12 4.79 -5.47
CA LEU A 179 -0.53 6.09 -5.99
C LEU A 179 0.11 7.21 -5.16
N GLU A 180 0.38 8.34 -5.81
CA GLU A 180 0.93 9.54 -5.15
C GLU A 180 0.03 10.02 -3.99
N GLU A 181 -1.28 9.85 -4.17
CA GLU A 181 -2.33 10.12 -3.19
C GLU A 181 -3.28 8.90 -3.13
N PRO A 182 -3.87 8.54 -1.97
CA PRO A 182 -4.91 7.52 -1.90
C PRO A 182 -6.02 7.77 -2.89
N ILE A 183 -6.59 6.67 -3.42
CA ILE A 183 -7.74 6.78 -4.33
C ILE A 183 -8.91 7.54 -3.69
N MET A 184 -9.04 7.48 -2.35
CA MET A 184 -10.03 8.23 -1.59
C MET A 184 -9.60 9.66 -1.21
N THR A 185 -8.45 10.13 -1.71
CA THR A 185 -7.80 11.42 -1.41
C THR A 185 -7.47 11.65 0.06
N PHE A 186 -6.56 12.59 0.34
CA PHE A 186 -6.24 12.99 1.71
C PHE A 186 -7.37 13.83 2.32
N ASP A 187 -8.11 14.57 1.50
CA ASP A 187 -9.20 15.45 1.94
C ASP A 187 -10.34 14.67 2.60
N LEU A 188 -10.60 13.44 2.18
CA LEU A 188 -11.67 12.61 2.77
C LEU A 188 -11.20 11.79 3.98
N TYR A 189 -9.90 11.80 4.32
CA TYR A 189 -9.33 10.93 5.35
C TYR A 189 -9.99 11.12 6.72
N ASP A 190 -10.17 12.37 7.16
CA ASP A 190 -10.75 12.66 8.47
C ASP A 190 -12.23 12.25 8.56
N GLU A 191 -13.00 12.46 7.50
CA GLU A 191 -14.40 12.03 7.43
C GLU A 191 -14.51 10.50 7.44
N ILE A 192 -13.65 9.80 6.69
CA ILE A 192 -13.61 8.33 6.66
C ILE A 192 -13.20 7.75 8.01
N THR A 193 -12.20 8.34 8.69
CA THR A 193 -11.75 7.83 10.00
C THR A 193 -12.75 8.08 11.13
N GLN A 194 -13.68 9.02 10.93
CA GLN A 194 -14.80 9.28 11.84
C GLN A 194 -16.05 8.43 11.52
N PHE A 195 -16.01 7.56 10.51
CA PHE A 195 -17.17 6.78 10.05
C PHE A 195 -17.90 6.01 11.16
N GLN A 196 -17.17 5.48 12.15
CA GLN A 196 -17.76 4.73 13.26
C GLN A 196 -18.66 5.60 14.17
N SER A 197 -18.35 6.89 14.27
CA SER A 197 -19.09 7.87 15.06
C SER A 197 -20.40 8.31 14.39
N ILE A 198 -20.57 8.02 13.10
CA ILE A 198 -21.78 8.36 12.33
C ILE A 198 -22.90 7.39 12.71
N SER A 199 -24.08 7.95 12.97
CA SER A 199 -25.29 7.19 13.27
C SER A 199 -25.65 6.26 12.09
N LYS A 200 -26.16 5.05 12.38
CA LYS A 200 -26.39 4.04 11.34
C LYS A 200 -27.33 4.53 10.23
N ASP A 201 -28.33 5.31 10.58
CA ASP A 201 -29.33 5.85 9.66
C ASP A 201 -28.76 6.92 8.72
N GLU A 202 -27.70 7.63 9.14
CA GLU A 202 -27.06 8.68 8.33
C GLU A 202 -25.95 8.15 7.42
N ARG A 203 -25.38 6.98 7.71
CA ARG A 203 -24.27 6.40 6.94
C ARG A 203 -24.53 6.32 5.43
N PRO A 204 -25.69 5.82 4.93
CA PRO A 204 -25.92 5.73 3.49
C PRO A 204 -25.84 7.10 2.80
N ARG A 205 -26.45 8.13 3.40
CA ARG A 205 -26.43 9.50 2.86
C ARG A 205 -25.03 10.08 2.92
N HIS A 206 -24.34 9.94 4.04
CA HIS A 206 -23.00 10.50 4.24
C HIS A 206 -22.00 9.89 3.24
N VAL A 207 -21.99 8.57 3.08
CA VAL A 207 -21.09 7.87 2.14
C VAL A 207 -21.39 8.23 0.70
N LYS A 208 -22.68 8.41 0.33
CA LYS A 208 -23.05 8.90 -1.00
C LYS A 208 -22.48 10.27 -1.30
N ILE A 209 -22.61 11.22 -0.36
CA ILE A 209 -22.06 12.58 -0.54
C ILE A 209 -20.54 12.51 -0.68
N LEU A 210 -19.84 11.75 0.19
CA LEU A 210 -18.39 11.57 0.10
C LEU A 210 -17.95 11.07 -1.27
N ILE A 211 -18.60 10.03 -1.79
CA ILE A 211 -18.16 9.35 -3.02
C ILE A 211 -18.64 10.05 -4.30
N LEU A 212 -19.85 10.60 -4.32
CA LEU A 212 -20.45 11.18 -5.53
C LEU A 212 -20.21 12.68 -5.69
N GLU A 213 -20.03 13.41 -4.59
CA GLU A 213 -19.96 14.88 -4.63
C GLU A 213 -18.56 15.40 -4.30
N LYS A 214 -17.79 14.71 -3.45
CA LYS A 214 -16.47 15.18 -3.01
C LYS A 214 -15.28 14.48 -3.68
N LEU A 215 -15.46 13.24 -4.13
CA LEU A 215 -14.38 12.49 -4.77
C LEU A 215 -14.12 13.03 -6.19
N PRO A 216 -12.86 13.28 -6.59
CA PRO A 216 -12.56 13.70 -7.97
C PRO A 216 -13.06 12.69 -9.00
N GLU A 217 -13.47 13.16 -10.18
CA GLU A 217 -14.11 12.33 -11.21
C GLU A 217 -13.25 11.12 -11.61
N ASP A 218 -11.95 11.31 -11.86
CA ASP A 218 -11.05 10.21 -12.25
C ASP A 218 -10.90 9.18 -11.12
N ASN A 219 -10.79 9.63 -9.87
CA ASN A 219 -10.76 8.77 -8.69
C ASN A 219 -12.07 7.97 -8.56
N TYR A 220 -13.22 8.63 -8.75
CA TYR A 220 -14.53 8.00 -8.71
C TYR A 220 -14.67 6.91 -9.77
N GLN A 221 -14.28 7.17 -11.01
CA GLN A 221 -14.38 6.19 -12.10
C GLN A 221 -13.49 4.97 -11.87
N VAL A 222 -12.25 5.17 -11.40
CA VAL A 222 -11.34 4.07 -11.06
C VAL A 222 -11.86 3.27 -9.86
N LEU A 223 -12.32 3.95 -8.80
CA LEU A 223 -12.90 3.29 -7.63
C LEU A 223 -14.13 2.47 -8.01
N LYS A 224 -15.05 3.05 -8.80
CA LYS A 224 -16.25 2.39 -9.32
C LYS A 224 -15.90 1.14 -10.13
N TYR A 225 -14.90 1.22 -11.00
CA TYR A 225 -14.43 0.08 -11.80
C TYR A 225 -13.92 -1.07 -10.92
N ILE A 226 -13.11 -0.75 -9.90
CA ILE A 226 -12.56 -1.74 -8.96
C ILE A 226 -13.65 -2.32 -8.08
N VAL A 227 -14.55 -1.50 -7.51
CA VAL A 227 -15.65 -1.97 -6.65
C VAL A 227 -16.61 -2.88 -7.41
N ARG A 228 -16.93 -2.57 -8.68
CA ARG A 228 -17.71 -3.46 -9.55
C ARG A 228 -17.05 -4.81 -9.79
N PHE A 229 -15.73 -4.86 -9.86
CA PHE A 229 -15.01 -6.12 -9.94
C PHE A 229 -15.02 -6.86 -8.58
N LEU A 230 -14.84 -6.14 -7.47
CA LEU A 230 -14.90 -6.74 -6.14
C LEU A 230 -16.29 -7.30 -5.80
N SER A 231 -17.38 -6.76 -6.35
CA SER A 231 -18.70 -7.39 -6.18
C SER A 231 -18.76 -8.79 -6.79
N LYS A 232 -18.19 -8.98 -7.99
CA LYS A 232 -18.06 -10.33 -8.60
C LYS A 232 -17.25 -11.30 -7.74
N VAL A 233 -16.25 -10.80 -7.01
CA VAL A 233 -15.47 -11.61 -6.06
C VAL A 233 -16.34 -12.00 -4.87
N MET A 234 -17.13 -11.06 -4.32
CA MET A 234 -18.06 -11.33 -3.22
C MET A 234 -19.16 -12.32 -3.59
N ASP A 235 -19.66 -12.26 -4.84
CA ASP A 235 -20.66 -13.21 -5.35
C ASP A 235 -20.17 -14.67 -5.37
N ARG A 236 -18.85 -14.87 -5.32
CA ARG A 236 -18.19 -16.19 -5.26
C ARG A 236 -17.59 -16.51 -3.90
N CYS A 237 -17.97 -15.79 -2.85
CA CYS A 237 -17.36 -15.93 -1.52
C CYS A 237 -17.50 -17.33 -0.90
N ASP A 238 -18.52 -18.11 -1.29
CA ASP A 238 -18.64 -19.51 -0.87
C ASP A 238 -17.49 -20.39 -1.35
N LEU A 239 -16.85 -20.03 -2.46
CA LEU A 239 -15.70 -20.74 -3.04
C LEU A 239 -14.40 -20.06 -2.64
N ASN A 240 -14.24 -18.77 -2.98
CA ASN A 240 -12.98 -18.06 -2.75
C ASN A 240 -12.75 -17.61 -1.29
N LYS A 241 -13.77 -17.69 -0.42
CA LYS A 241 -13.76 -17.30 1.00
C LYS A 241 -13.56 -15.80 1.28
N MET A 242 -13.75 -14.95 0.27
CA MET A 242 -13.56 -13.50 0.36
C MET A 242 -14.90 -12.77 0.44
N THR A 243 -15.42 -12.65 1.66
CA THR A 243 -16.59 -11.82 1.97
C THR A 243 -16.26 -10.32 1.87
N SER A 244 -17.28 -9.45 1.91
CA SER A 244 -17.10 -7.99 1.97
C SER A 244 -16.14 -7.57 3.09
N PHE A 245 -16.30 -8.16 4.28
CA PHE A 245 -15.44 -7.91 5.43
C PHE A 245 -13.99 -8.31 5.17
N ASN A 246 -13.77 -9.51 4.61
CA ASN A 246 -12.42 -9.99 4.29
C ASN A 246 -11.74 -9.11 3.23
N LEU A 247 -12.51 -8.69 2.21
CA LEU A 247 -12.03 -7.75 1.19
C LEU A 247 -11.74 -6.38 1.78
N ALA A 248 -12.58 -5.87 2.67
CA ALA A 248 -12.39 -4.57 3.32
C ALA A 248 -11.11 -4.54 4.16
N VAL A 249 -10.79 -5.62 4.88
CA VAL A 249 -9.54 -5.73 5.64
C VAL A 249 -8.32 -5.66 4.73
N VAL A 250 -8.38 -6.23 3.53
CA VAL A 250 -7.24 -6.22 2.60
C VAL A 250 -7.21 -4.97 1.71
N PHE A 251 -8.35 -4.37 1.36
CA PHE A 251 -8.41 -3.20 0.48
C PHE A 251 -8.39 -1.88 1.22
N GLY A 252 -9.02 -1.76 2.40
CA GLY A 252 -9.06 -0.54 3.20
C GLY A 252 -7.72 0.22 3.28
N PRO A 253 -6.61 -0.42 3.68
CA PRO A 253 -5.31 0.24 3.77
C PRO A 253 -4.65 0.59 2.41
N ASN A 254 -5.19 0.10 1.28
CA ASN A 254 -4.78 0.48 -0.06
C ASN A 254 -5.76 1.48 -0.70
N LEU A 255 -6.88 1.80 -0.06
CA LEU A 255 -7.81 2.83 -0.54
C LEU A 255 -7.63 4.15 0.21
N VAL A 256 -7.22 4.08 1.48
CA VAL A 256 -7.14 5.22 2.40
C VAL A 256 -5.86 5.11 3.21
N TRP A 257 -5.08 6.20 3.26
CA TRP A 257 -3.98 6.39 4.20
C TRP A 257 -3.73 7.89 4.44
N SER A 258 -2.99 8.23 5.50
CA SER A 258 -2.71 9.63 5.85
C SER A 258 -1.54 10.20 5.05
N GLN A 259 -1.41 11.53 4.96
CA GLN A 259 -0.28 12.20 4.29
C GLN A 259 1.11 11.79 4.82
N SER A 260 1.19 11.33 6.06
CA SER A 260 2.45 10.80 6.63
C SER A 260 2.86 9.44 6.03
N GLY A 261 2.03 8.85 5.16
CA GLY A 261 2.21 7.51 4.60
C GLY A 261 2.02 6.39 5.63
N GLN A 262 1.68 6.74 6.88
CA GLN A 262 1.46 5.79 7.97
C GLN A 262 -0.02 5.77 8.32
N LEU A 263 -0.57 4.57 8.44
CA LEU A 263 -1.89 4.36 9.03
C LEU A 263 -1.76 4.35 10.55
N SER A 264 -2.47 5.26 11.22
CA SER A 264 -2.64 5.15 12.67
C SER A 264 -3.38 3.86 13.00
N LEU A 265 -2.97 3.17 14.08
CA LEU A 265 -3.67 1.99 14.56
C LEU A 265 -5.14 2.28 14.90
N SER A 266 -5.45 3.50 15.34
CA SER A 266 -6.82 3.93 15.63
C SER A 266 -7.67 4.11 14.36
N ALA A 267 -7.05 4.37 13.20
CA ALA A 267 -7.74 4.62 11.94
C ALA A 267 -8.08 3.33 11.17
N ILE A 268 -7.39 2.21 11.44
CA ILE A 268 -7.56 0.95 10.69
C ILE A 268 -8.99 0.43 10.80
N ALA A 269 -9.55 0.35 12.01
CA ALA A 269 -10.90 -0.19 12.21
C ALA A 269 -11.99 0.68 11.56
N PRO A 270 -11.97 2.02 11.68
CA PRO A 270 -12.85 2.90 10.92
C PRO A 270 -12.73 2.75 9.40
N ILE A 271 -11.50 2.74 8.87
CA ILE A 271 -11.25 2.58 7.42
C ILE A 271 -11.83 1.26 6.92
N ASN A 272 -11.56 0.14 7.60
CA ASN A 272 -12.08 -1.15 7.20
C ASN A 272 -13.62 -1.20 7.28
N MET A 273 -14.24 -0.56 8.29
CA MET A 273 -15.70 -0.50 8.39
C MET A 273 -16.31 0.35 7.27
N PHE A 274 -15.68 1.47 6.93
CA PHE A 274 -16.07 2.29 5.78
C PHE A 274 -15.96 1.51 4.47
N THR A 275 -14.83 0.84 4.23
CA THR A 275 -14.64 0.03 3.02
C THR A 275 -15.66 -1.11 2.92
N ASP A 276 -15.93 -1.83 4.02
CA ASP A 276 -16.97 -2.87 4.05
C ASP A 276 -18.34 -2.29 3.70
N PHE A 277 -18.70 -1.13 4.26
CA PHE A 277 -19.95 -0.45 3.94
C PHE A 277 -20.04 -0.08 2.45
N VAL A 278 -18.96 0.45 1.87
CA VAL A 278 -18.90 0.78 0.43
C VAL A 278 -19.09 -0.46 -0.44
N LEU A 279 -18.48 -1.60 -0.07
CA LEU A 279 -18.62 -2.85 -0.81
C LEU A 279 -20.04 -3.42 -0.70
N VAL A 280 -20.60 -3.47 0.51
CA VAL A 280 -21.96 -4.00 0.75
C VAL A 280 -23.02 -3.17 0.03
N HIS A 281 -22.88 -1.85 0.02
CA HIS A 281 -23.88 -0.92 -0.54
C HIS A 281 -23.50 -0.39 -1.93
N HIS A 282 -22.61 -1.07 -2.65
CA HIS A 282 -22.04 -0.57 -3.91
C HIS A 282 -23.11 -0.21 -4.96
N ASP A 283 -24.15 -1.01 -5.13
CA ASP A 283 -25.25 -0.74 -6.07
C ASP A 283 -26.04 0.54 -5.76
N GLN A 284 -26.08 0.92 -4.49
CA GLN A 284 -26.78 2.13 -4.06
C GLN A 284 -25.88 3.36 -4.14
N ILE A 285 -24.58 3.19 -3.90
CA ILE A 285 -23.58 4.26 -3.85
C ILE A 285 -23.14 4.66 -5.26
N PHE A 286 -22.75 3.68 -6.08
CA PHE A 286 -22.29 3.91 -7.44
C PHE A 286 -23.50 3.80 -8.36
N ILE A 287 -23.80 4.86 -9.12
CA ILE A 287 -24.85 4.81 -10.14
C ILE A 287 -24.37 3.84 -11.22
N ILE A 288 -24.88 2.60 -11.22
CA ILE A 288 -24.47 1.58 -12.18
C ILE A 288 -25.09 1.83 -13.55
#